data_AF-A0A832HVN1-F1
#
_entry.id   AF-A0A832HVN1-F1
#
_cell.length_a   1.000
_cell.length_b   1.000
_cell.length_c   1.000
_cell.angle_alpha   90.00
_cell.angle_beta   90.00
_cell.angle_gamma   90.00
#
_symmetry.space_group_name_H-M   'P 1'
#
loop_
_entity.id
_entity.type
_entity.pdbx_description
1 polymer ?
#
loop_
_entity_poly.entity_id
_entity_poly.type
_entity_poly.pdbx_seq_one_letter_code
_entity_poly.pdbx_strand_id
1 'polypeptide(L)' 'LLPDLIGLGSVSARAAFVIDKNGVIQYSEQTPTVKQLPNFEAIKQVLSRLA' A
#
# COMPACT_ATOMS: atom_id res chain seq x y z
N LEU A 1 -8.89 -22.90 16.41
CA LEU A 1 -8.57 -21.67 15.64
C LEU A 1 -7.79 -22.09 14.41
N LEU A 2 -8.02 -21.45 13.26
CA LEU A 2 -7.29 -21.75 12.01
C LEU A 2 -5.77 -21.61 12.26
N PRO A 3 -4.94 -22.61 11.87
CA PRO A 3 -3.49 -22.59 12.14
C PRO A 3 -2.79 -21.32 11.63
N ASP A 4 -3.26 -20.76 10.51
CA ASP A 4 -2.62 -19.63 9.84
C ASP A 4 -3.12 -18.25 10.30
N LEU A 5 -4.20 -18.23 11.10
CA LEU A 5 -4.82 -16.98 11.58
C LEU A 5 -3.89 -16.17 12.49
N ILE A 6 -2.91 -16.82 13.12
CA ILE A 6 -1.97 -16.21 14.06
C ILE A 6 -0.50 -16.34 13.60
N GLY A 7 -0.30 -16.61 12.31
CA GLY A 7 1.00 -16.60 11.64
C GLY A 7 1.07 -15.75 10.37
N LEU A 8 0.06 -14.89 10.12
CA LEU A 8 -0.15 -14.04 8.92
C LEU A 8 -0.44 -14.78 7.60
N GLY A 9 -0.69 -16.09 7.65
CA GLY A 9 -1.08 -16.86 6.46
C GLY A 9 -2.56 -16.64 6.17
N SER A 10 -2.88 -16.25 4.93
CA SER A 10 -4.22 -15.82 4.45
C SER A 10 -4.63 -14.37 4.78
N VAL A 11 -3.70 -13.41 4.78
CA VAL A 11 -4.05 -11.98 4.74
C VAL A 11 -3.52 -11.31 3.47
N SER A 12 -4.21 -10.27 3.00
CA SER A 12 -3.74 -9.48 1.87
C SER A 12 -2.39 -8.84 2.16
N ALA A 13 -1.53 -8.78 1.13
CA ALA A 13 -0.35 -7.94 1.17
C ALA A 13 -0.75 -6.49 1.48
N ARG A 14 0.04 -5.79 2.27
CA ARG A 14 -0.18 -4.36 2.50
C ARG A 14 0.50 -3.57 1.39
N ALA A 15 -0.26 -2.73 0.72
CA ALA A 15 0.17 -1.93 -0.41
C ALA A 15 -0.50 -0.55 -0.38
N ALA A 16 0.05 0.39 -1.11
CA ALA A 16 -0.57 1.69 -1.37
C ALA A 16 -0.43 2.06 -2.85
N PHE A 17 -1.50 2.64 -3.40
CA PHE A 17 -1.56 3.12 -4.78
C PHE A 17 -2.09 4.55 -4.77
N VAL A 18 -1.52 5.41 -5.61
CA VAL A 18 -2.08 6.73 -5.93
C VAL A 18 -2.52 6.70 -7.38
N ILE A 19 -3.79 6.96 -7.63
CA ILE A 19 -4.41 6.96 -8.95
C ILE A 19 -4.93 8.38 -9.23
N ASP A 20 -4.60 8.93 -10.40
CA ASP A 20 -5.06 10.25 -10.80
C ASP A 20 -6.50 10.27 -11.34
N LYS A 21 -6.98 11.47 -11.73
CA LYS A 21 -8.34 11.65 -12.28
C LYS A 21 -8.57 11.00 -13.64
N ASN A 22 -7.51 10.65 -14.37
CA ASN A 22 -7.58 9.93 -15.64
C ASN A 22 -7.53 8.40 -15.42
N GLY A 23 -7.45 7.95 -14.17
CA GLY A 23 -7.34 6.53 -13.83
C GLY A 23 -5.93 5.97 -13.97
N VAL A 24 -4.89 6.81 -14.09
CA VAL A 24 -3.49 6.37 -14.24
C VAL A 24 -2.83 6.20 -12.87
N ILE A 25 -2.09 5.10 -12.68
CA ILE A 25 -1.30 4.87 -11.47
C ILE A 25 -0.08 5.80 -11.48
N GLN A 26 0.00 6.67 -10.49
CA GLN A 26 1.10 7.65 -10.32
C GLN A 26 2.10 7.20 -9.26
N TYR A 27 1.70 6.24 -8.41
CA TYR A 27 2.55 5.62 -7.40
C TYR A 27 1.98 4.26 -7.03
N SER A 28 2.87 3.30 -6.82
CA SER A 28 2.54 1.97 -6.31
C SER A 28 3.65 1.49 -5.40
N GLU A 29 3.30 1.02 -4.22
CA GLU A 29 4.21 0.30 -3.34
C GLU A 29 3.52 -0.91 -2.72
N GLN A 30 4.31 -1.95 -2.44
CA GLN A 30 3.94 -3.05 -1.56
C GLN A 30 4.97 -3.09 -0.44
N THR A 31 4.51 -3.18 0.81
CA THR A 31 5.42 -3.27 1.95
C THR A 31 6.09 -4.65 1.96
N PRO A 32 7.37 -4.76 2.36
CA PRO A 32 8.07 -6.06 2.44
C PRO A 32 7.37 -7.07 3.35
N THR A 33 6.66 -6.59 4.38
CA THR A 33 5.81 -7.43 5.24
C THR A 33 4.50 -6.71 5.55
N VAL A 34 3.45 -7.47 5.87
CA VAL A 34 2.14 -6.93 6.29
C VAL A 34 2.16 -6.15 7.60
N LYS A 35 3.25 -6.27 8.37
CA LYS A 35 3.49 -5.58 9.65
C LYS A 35 4.05 -4.17 9.47
N GLN A 36 4.71 -3.90 8.36
CA GLN A 36 5.24 -2.57 8.04
C GLN A 36 4.14 -1.68 7.47
N LEU A 37 4.31 -0.37 7.56
CA LEU A 37 3.40 0.62 6.96
C LEU A 37 3.97 1.14 5.63
N PRO A 38 3.11 1.67 4.73
CA PRO A 38 3.55 2.30 3.49
C PRO A 38 4.29 3.62 3.76
N ASN A 39 5.02 4.13 2.78
CA ASN A 39 5.71 5.41 2.88
C ASN A 39 4.76 6.60 2.74
N PHE A 40 4.25 7.10 3.86
CA PHE A 40 3.31 8.24 3.87
C PHE A 40 3.90 9.54 3.32
N GLU A 41 5.22 9.73 3.40
CA GLU A 41 5.86 10.92 2.85
C GLU A 41 5.86 10.86 1.32
N ALA A 42 6.27 9.73 0.74
CA ALA A 42 6.24 9.52 -0.71
C ALA A 42 4.82 9.68 -1.28
N ILE A 43 3.81 9.12 -0.60
CA ILE A 43 2.39 9.27 -0.97
C ILE A 43 1.98 10.76 -0.99
N LYS A 44 2.27 11.50 0.08
CA LYS A 44 1.94 12.95 0.15
C LYS A 44 2.65 13.76 -0.92
N GLN A 45 3.91 13.44 -1.21
CA GLN A 45 4.67 14.09 -2.27
C GLN A 45 4.09 13.80 -3.66
N VAL A 46 3.57 12.59 -3.92
CA VAL A 46 2.90 12.29 -5.19
C VAL A 46 1.61 13.08 -5.29
N LEU A 47 0.78 13.08 -4.24
CA LEU A 47 -0.47 13.83 -4.19
C LEU A 47 -0.28 15.33 -4.43
N SER A 48 0.78 15.94 -3.88
CA SER A 48 1.05 17.37 -4.07
C SER A 48 1.40 17.76 -5.50
N ARG A 49 1.88 16.81 -6.33
CA ARG A 49 2.21 17.03 -7.75
C ARG A 49 1.00 16.84 -8.68
N LEU A 50 -0.07 16.22 -8.20
CA LEU A 50 -1.30 15.93 -8.96
C LEU A 50 -2.37 17.02 -8.83
N ALA A 51 -2.02 18.15 -8.20
CA ALA A 51 -2.86 19.33 -8.09
C ALA A 51 -3.16 19.94 -9.46
#